data_AF-A0A7S2U560-F1
#
_entry.id   AF-A0A7S2U560-F1
#
_cell.length_a   1.000
_cell.length_b   1.000
_cell.length_c   1.000
_cell.angle_alpha   90.00
_cell.angle_beta   90.00
_cell.angle_gamma   90.00
#
_symmetry.space_group_name_H-M   'P 1'
#
loop_
_entity.id
_entity.type
_entity.pdbx_description
1 polymer ?
#
loop_
_entity_poly.entity_id
_entity_poly.type
_entity_poly.pdbx_seq_one_letter_code
_entity_poly.pdbx_strand_id
1 'polypeptide(L)'
;IIGWERREADRPAGIRTMALVSLGSCLFAICSTFAFLDGPMSWDSSRVAAAIPSGVGFLGAGLIFKQESRDEESGENTHSVHGLTTAASLWLCAAVGIACGGQMYFAATFCVALMLVLLRFGPRHVSDDDDDDDDDDRESNSNKGDEFKDGENGHIPDNIGSIHYY
;
A
#
# COMPACT_ATOMS: atom_id res chain seq x y z
N ILE A 1 35.22 5.66 -14.47
CA ILE A 1 34.57 4.42 -14.96
C ILE A 1 34.70 3.41 -13.84
N ILE A 2 33.58 2.80 -13.41
CA ILE A 2 33.34 2.00 -12.20
C ILE A 2 33.15 2.84 -10.92
N GLY A 3 31.88 2.97 -10.51
CA GLY A 3 31.48 3.55 -9.22
C GLY A 3 30.33 4.56 -9.28
N TRP A 4 30.02 5.11 -10.46
CA TRP A 4 28.90 6.04 -10.65
C TRP A 4 27.57 5.32 -10.94
N GLU A 5 27.63 4.11 -11.52
CA GLU A 5 26.47 3.27 -11.86
C GLU A 5 25.60 2.86 -10.65
N ARG A 6 26.16 2.88 -9.43
CA ARG A 6 25.46 2.43 -8.22
C ARG A 6 24.67 3.54 -7.51
N ARG A 7 24.50 4.69 -8.15
CA ARG A 7 23.87 5.85 -7.49
C ARG A 7 22.35 5.93 -7.64
N GLU A 8 21.75 5.07 -8.47
CA GLU A 8 20.33 5.19 -8.83
C GLU A 8 19.44 4.02 -8.38
N ALA A 9 20.00 2.86 -7.99
CA ALA A 9 19.22 1.61 -7.96
C ALA A 9 18.66 1.15 -6.60
N ASP A 10 18.90 1.85 -5.47
CA ASP A 10 18.70 1.20 -4.16
C ASP A 10 18.15 2.10 -3.04
N ARG A 11 17.24 3.04 -3.37
CA ARG A 11 16.56 3.85 -2.36
C ARG A 11 15.08 3.47 -2.27
N PRO A 12 14.69 2.57 -1.34
CA PRO A 12 13.29 2.19 -1.12
C PRO A 12 12.38 3.37 -0.68
N ALA A 13 12.96 4.53 -0.34
CA ALA A 13 12.22 5.75 -0.02
C ALA A 13 12.49 6.85 -1.07
N GLY A 14 11.47 7.18 -1.87
CA GLY A 14 11.54 8.23 -2.87
C GLY A 14 11.52 9.67 -2.30
N ILE A 15 11.70 10.65 -3.18
CA ILE A 15 11.67 12.08 -2.83
C ILE A 15 10.35 12.52 -2.16
N ARG A 16 9.22 11.86 -2.49
CA ARG A 16 7.89 12.15 -1.94
C ARG A 16 7.83 11.87 -0.44
N THR A 17 8.36 10.73 -0.01
CA THR A 17 8.37 10.33 1.41
C THR A 17 9.22 11.29 2.23
N MET A 18 10.41 11.63 1.76
CA MET A 18 11.28 12.59 2.45
C MET A 18 10.66 13.98 2.54
N ALA A 19 9.96 14.43 1.49
CA ALA A 19 9.24 15.71 1.50
C ALA A 19 8.09 15.73 2.52
N LEU A 20 7.28 14.65 2.60
CA LEU A 20 6.19 14.55 3.58
C LEU A 20 6.71 14.55 5.03
N VAL A 21 7.79 13.81 5.31
CA VAL A 21 8.42 13.77 6.65
C VAL A 21 9.01 15.13 7.03
N SER A 22 9.66 15.81 6.08
CA SER A 22 10.21 17.14 6.29
C SER A 22 9.11 18.17 6.59
N LEU A 23 8.02 18.14 5.81
CA LEU A 23 6.87 19.02 6.02
C LEU A 23 6.21 18.79 7.39
N GLY A 24 6.04 17.52 7.79
CA GLY A 24 5.48 17.16 9.10
C GLY A 24 6.36 17.62 10.26
N SER A 25 7.68 17.46 10.13
CA SER A 25 8.65 17.92 11.14
C SER A 25 8.63 19.44 11.30
N CYS A 26 8.54 20.18 10.19
CA CYS A 26 8.38 21.63 10.20
C CYS A 26 7.11 22.04 10.95
N LEU A 27 5.97 21.40 10.63
CA LEU A 27 4.70 21.72 11.28
C LEU A 27 4.72 21.37 12.78
N PHE A 28 5.32 20.24 13.19
CA PHE A 28 5.49 19.93 14.61
C PHE A 28 6.33 20.98 15.35
N ALA A 29 7.41 21.48 14.74
CA ALA A 29 8.24 22.52 15.35
C ALA A 29 7.47 23.84 15.53
N ILE A 30 6.67 24.21 14.52
CA ILE A 30 5.77 25.38 14.59
C ILE A 30 4.74 25.18 15.70
N CYS A 31 4.05 24.04 15.73
CA CYS A 31 3.06 23.73 16.76
C CYS A 31 3.67 23.74 18.16
N SER A 32 4.86 23.15 18.34
CA SER A 32 5.55 23.14 19.63
C SER A 32 5.88 24.55 20.14
N THR A 33 6.02 25.53 19.25
CA THR A 33 6.42 26.90 19.61
C THR A 33 5.22 27.84 19.72
N PHE A 34 4.14 27.60 18.98
CA PHE A 34 3.06 28.59 18.83
C PHE A 34 1.64 28.07 19.15
N ALA A 35 1.40 26.76 19.17
CA ALA A 35 0.04 26.21 19.24
C ALA A 35 -0.66 26.37 20.60
N PHE A 36 0.10 26.49 21.70
CA PHE A 36 -0.46 26.39 23.06
C PHE A 36 -0.01 27.51 24.00
N LEU A 37 0.43 28.66 23.49
CA LEU A 37 1.00 29.74 24.32
C LEU A 37 -0.02 30.45 25.21
N ASP A 38 -1.26 30.62 24.73
CA ASP A 38 -2.24 31.52 25.37
C ASP A 38 -3.30 30.80 26.23
N GLY A 39 -3.11 29.51 26.51
CA GLY A 39 -4.07 28.70 27.29
C GLY A 39 -3.83 28.74 28.81
N PRO A 40 -4.88 28.72 29.66
CA PRO A 40 -4.76 28.63 31.12
C PRO A 40 -4.10 27.33 31.61
N MET A 41 -3.92 26.35 30.71
CA MET A 41 -3.27 25.05 30.92
C MET A 41 -2.19 24.78 29.85
N SER A 42 -1.50 25.82 29.36
CA SER A 42 -0.54 25.77 28.23
C SER A 42 0.48 24.62 28.31
N TRP A 43 0.99 24.33 29.52
CA TRP A 43 1.94 23.25 29.77
C TRP A 43 1.36 21.85 29.58
N ASP A 44 0.08 21.65 29.89
CA ASP A 44 -0.55 20.32 29.85
C ASP A 44 -0.97 19.95 28.42
N SER A 45 -1.53 20.92 27.68
CA SER A 45 -1.88 20.72 26.26
C SER A 45 -0.65 20.44 25.39
N SER A 46 0.48 21.09 25.67
CA SER A 46 1.75 20.85 24.97
C SER A 46 2.29 19.43 25.19
N ARG A 47 2.06 18.84 26.37
CA ARG A 47 2.46 17.45 26.68
C ARG A 47 1.64 16.42 25.91
N VAL A 48 0.33 16.64 25.83
CA VAL A 48 -0.56 15.79 25.01
C VAL A 48 -0.13 15.86 23.54
N ALA A 49 0.16 17.06 23.03
CA ALA A 49 0.67 17.24 21.67
C ALA A 49 2.02 16.54 21.43
N ALA A 50 2.95 16.60 22.40
CA ALA A 50 4.25 15.94 22.30
C ALA A 50 4.17 14.39 22.31
N ALA A 51 3.09 13.82 22.87
CA ALA A 51 2.90 12.37 22.90
C ALA A 51 2.40 11.79 21.56
N ILE A 52 1.68 12.58 20.76
CA ILE A 52 1.06 12.15 19.50
C ILE A 52 2.09 11.65 18.48
N PRO A 53 3.22 12.34 18.19
CA PRO A 53 4.25 11.86 17.26
C PRO A 53 4.71 10.44 17.59
N SER A 54 4.99 10.16 18.87
CA SER A 54 5.43 8.83 19.32
C SER A 54 4.39 7.74 19.01
N GLY A 55 3.11 8.01 19.31
CA GLY A 55 2.02 7.06 19.04
C GLY A 55 1.82 6.78 17.54
N VAL A 56 1.93 7.82 16.70
CA VAL A 56 1.80 7.68 15.25
C VAL A 56 3.01 6.97 14.64
N GLY A 57 4.21 7.16 15.21
CA GLY A 57 5.40 6.40 14.84
C GLY A 57 5.22 4.89 15.06
N PHE A 58 4.59 4.50 16.16
CA PHE A 58 4.24 3.10 16.43
C PHE A 58 3.26 2.53 15.38
N LEU A 59 2.21 3.27 15.03
CA LEU A 59 1.29 2.86 13.96
C LEU A 59 2.01 2.76 12.61
N GLY A 60 2.84 3.75 12.28
CA GLY A 60 3.61 3.78 11.04
C GLY A 60 4.56 2.60 10.89
N ALA A 61 5.18 2.14 11.98
CA ALA A 61 6.01 0.94 11.98
C ALA A 61 5.21 -0.33 11.64
N GLY A 62 3.94 -0.40 12.04
CA GLY A 62 3.04 -1.51 11.68
C GLY A 62 2.56 -1.49 10.23
N LEU A 63 2.62 -0.34 9.55
CA LEU A 63 2.27 -0.22 8.12
C LEU A 63 3.43 -0.53 7.18
N ILE A 64 4.67 -0.54 7.67
CA ILE A 64 5.86 -0.74 6.85
C ILE A 64 6.24 -2.22 6.86
N PHE A 65 6.23 -2.85 5.69
CA PHE A 65 6.66 -4.24 5.53
C PHE A 65 7.57 -4.39 4.30
N LYS A 66 8.46 -5.38 4.36
CA LYS A 66 9.45 -5.65 3.32
C LYS A 66 8.98 -6.85 2.51
N GLN A 67 8.85 -6.67 1.19
CA GLN A 67 8.58 -7.73 0.24
C GLN A 67 9.87 -8.09 -0.47
N GLU A 68 10.15 -9.38 -0.55
CA GLU A 68 11.22 -9.92 -1.37
C GLU A 68 10.59 -10.36 -2.69
N SER A 69 10.80 -9.56 -3.74
CA SER A 69 10.38 -9.90 -5.09
C SER A 69 11.60 -10.46 -5.81
N ARG A 70 11.42 -11.59 -6.48
CA ARG A 70 12.47 -12.21 -7.28
C ARG A 70 12.26 -11.75 -8.72
N ASP A 71 13.10 -10.85 -9.20
CA ASP A 71 13.05 -10.43 -10.59
C ASP A 71 13.57 -11.60 -11.44
N GLU A 72 12.67 -12.40 -12.01
CA GLU A 72 13.01 -13.62 -12.77
C GLU A 72 13.87 -13.31 -14.01
N GLU A 73 13.84 -12.06 -14.50
CA GLU A 73 14.58 -11.61 -15.66
C GLU A 73 16.03 -11.17 -15.35
N SER A 74 16.28 -10.58 -14.17
CA SER A 74 17.63 -10.13 -13.74
C SER A 74 18.34 -11.17 -12.86
N GLY A 75 17.59 -12.09 -12.23
CA GLY A 75 18.11 -13.04 -11.24
C GLY A 75 18.61 -12.37 -9.96
N GLU A 76 18.30 -11.09 -9.77
CA GLU A 76 18.67 -10.27 -8.61
C GLU A 76 17.51 -10.23 -7.60
N ASN A 77 17.83 -10.34 -6.32
CA ASN A 77 16.82 -10.28 -5.26
C ASN A 77 16.54 -8.81 -4.95
N THR A 78 15.44 -8.28 -5.47
CA THR A 78 15.03 -6.90 -5.21
C THR A 78 14.24 -6.83 -3.90
N HIS A 79 14.67 -5.94 -3.02
CA HIS A 79 14.07 -5.72 -1.70
C HIS A 79 13.17 -4.47 -1.73
N SER A 80 11.87 -4.64 -2.01
CA SER A 80 10.92 -3.52 -2.02
C SER A 80 10.29 -3.31 -0.63
N VAL A 81 10.26 -2.06 -0.15
CA VAL A 81 9.64 -1.69 1.12
C VAL A 81 8.32 -0.97 0.84
N HIS A 82 7.22 -1.58 1.26
CA HIS A 82 5.88 -1.04 1.08
C HIS A 82 5.44 -0.21 2.29
N GLY A 83 4.48 0.69 2.07
CA GLY A 83 3.84 1.46 3.16
C GLY A 83 4.61 2.69 3.66
N LEU A 84 5.83 2.96 3.18
CA LEU A 84 6.62 4.13 3.61
C LEU A 84 5.92 5.47 3.38
N THR A 85 5.29 5.65 2.21
CA THR A 85 4.56 6.89 1.88
C THR A 85 3.30 7.04 2.73
N THR A 86 2.63 5.93 3.03
CA THR A 86 1.45 5.91 3.88
C THR A 86 1.81 6.21 5.34
N ALA A 87 2.91 5.66 5.85
CA ALA A 87 3.41 6.00 7.17
C ALA A 87 3.78 7.49 7.27
N ALA A 88 4.46 8.03 6.25
CA ALA A 88 4.82 9.45 6.19
C ALA A 88 3.60 10.38 6.09
N SER A 89 2.54 9.98 5.36
CA SER A 89 1.32 10.77 5.27
C SER A 89 0.55 10.75 6.59
N LEU A 90 0.48 9.63 7.30
CA LEU A 90 -0.09 9.54 8.64
C LEU A 90 0.66 10.45 9.63
N TRP A 91 1.99 10.46 9.55
CA TRP A 91 2.83 11.36 10.35
C TRP A 91 2.48 12.83 10.15
N LEU A 92 2.34 13.26 8.88
CA LEU A 92 1.95 14.62 8.55
C LEU A 92 0.50 14.95 8.96
N CYS A 93 -0.45 14.02 8.78
CA CYS A 93 -1.83 14.18 9.24
C CYS A 93 -1.92 14.45 10.74
N ALA A 94 -1.07 13.77 11.54
CA ALA A 94 -1.00 14.01 12.97
C ALA A 94 -0.52 15.44 13.30
N ALA A 95 0.51 15.93 12.59
CA ALA A 95 0.98 17.30 12.74
C ALA A 95 -0.11 18.33 12.40
N VAL A 96 -0.89 18.08 11.35
CA VAL A 96 -2.05 18.90 10.98
C VAL A 96 -3.13 18.88 12.06
N GLY A 97 -3.43 17.72 12.64
CA GLY A 97 -4.38 17.59 13.75
C GLY A 97 -3.99 18.44 14.96
N ILE A 98 -2.70 18.43 15.32
CA ILE A 98 -2.18 19.30 16.39
C ILE A 98 -2.31 20.78 16.02
N ALA A 99 -1.98 21.16 14.78
CA ALA A 99 -2.11 22.54 14.32
C ALA A 99 -3.57 23.03 14.41
N CYS A 100 -4.53 22.19 14.02
CA CYS A 100 -5.96 22.48 14.17
C CYS A 100 -6.38 22.62 15.66
N GLY A 101 -5.88 21.75 16.54
CA GLY A 101 -6.12 21.82 17.98
C GLY A 101 -5.53 23.07 18.63
N GLY A 102 -4.40 23.57 18.10
CA GLY A 102 -3.76 24.83 18.49
C GLY A 102 -4.34 26.07 17.82
N GLN A 103 -5.51 25.97 17.17
CA GLN A 103 -6.17 27.07 16.43
C GLN A 103 -5.34 27.69 15.28
N MET A 104 -4.30 26.99 14.81
CA MET A 104 -3.42 27.43 13.73
C MET A 104 -4.00 27.07 12.35
N TYR A 105 -5.23 27.51 12.05
CA TYR A 105 -5.96 27.09 10.85
C TYR A 105 -5.25 27.46 9.53
N PHE A 106 -4.56 28.60 9.50
CA PHE A 106 -3.81 29.02 8.31
C PHE A 106 -2.62 28.08 8.01
N ALA A 107 -1.82 27.74 9.03
CA ALA A 107 -0.70 26.82 8.88
C ALA A 107 -1.18 25.39 8.54
N ALA A 108 -2.27 24.95 9.17
CA ALA A 108 -2.88 23.65 8.92
C ALA A 108 -3.37 23.52 7.46
N THR A 109 -4.16 24.49 6.98
CA THR A 109 -4.68 24.48 5.60
C THR A 109 -3.56 24.58 4.56
N PHE A 110 -2.54 25.39 4.81
CA PHE A 110 -1.36 25.47 3.94
C PHE A 110 -0.60 24.14 3.85
N CYS A 111 -0.36 23.47 4.98
CA CYS A 111 0.30 22.16 4.99
C CYS A 111 -0.54 21.09 4.28
N VAL A 112 -1.86 21.08 4.45
CA VAL A 112 -2.74 20.16 3.72
C VAL A 112 -2.68 20.42 2.21
N ALA A 113 -2.69 21.68 1.77
CA ALA A 113 -2.54 22.00 0.36
C ALA A 113 -1.20 21.50 -0.21
N LEU A 114 -0.08 21.73 0.51
CA LEU A 114 1.22 21.22 0.11
C LEU A 114 1.27 19.69 0.09
N MET A 115 0.68 19.02 1.08
CA MET A 115 0.57 17.56 1.12
C MET A 115 -0.14 17.03 -0.13
N LEU A 116 -1.27 17.61 -0.50
CA LEU A 116 -2.04 17.22 -1.68
C LEU A 116 -1.24 17.45 -2.97
N VAL A 117 -0.53 18.58 -3.08
CA VAL A 117 0.37 18.86 -4.20
C VAL A 117 1.49 17.81 -4.28
N LEU A 118 2.16 17.49 -3.17
CA LEU A 118 3.23 16.50 -3.14
C LEU A 118 2.74 15.09 -3.49
N LEU A 119 1.54 14.71 -3.03
CA LEU A 119 0.95 13.42 -3.36
C LEU A 119 0.46 13.35 -4.81
N ARG A 120 -0.08 14.46 -5.35
CA ARG A 120 -0.60 14.52 -6.72
C ARG A 120 0.51 14.64 -7.77
N PHE A 121 1.54 15.43 -7.50
CA PHE A 121 2.62 15.74 -8.46
C PHE A 121 3.92 14.99 -8.20
N GLY A 122 4.12 14.39 -7.02
CA GLY A 122 5.29 13.55 -6.80
C GLY A 122 5.30 12.41 -7.82
N PRO A 123 6.43 12.04 -8.44
CA PRO A 123 6.51 10.85 -9.26
C PRO A 123 6.06 9.65 -8.43
N ARG A 124 5.08 8.88 -8.91
CA ARG A 124 4.93 7.51 -8.41
C ARG A 124 6.15 6.79 -8.98
N HIS A 125 7.08 6.37 -8.13
CA HIS A 125 7.87 5.21 -8.50
C HIS A 125 6.88 4.05 -8.42
N VAL A 126 6.22 3.80 -9.55
CA VAL A 126 5.69 2.48 -9.85
C VAL A 126 6.96 1.65 -9.99
N SER A 127 7.14 0.65 -9.14
CA SER A 127 7.89 -0.50 -9.60
C SER A 127 7.01 -1.05 -10.69
N ASP A 128 7.38 -0.78 -11.95
CA ASP A 128 6.73 -1.41 -13.09
C ASP A 128 6.81 -2.91 -12.82
N ASP A 129 5.65 -3.54 -12.69
CA ASP A 129 5.34 -4.95 -12.90
C ASP A 129 4.02 -5.22 -12.17
N ASP A 130 2.92 -4.97 -12.90
CA ASP A 130 1.64 -5.68 -12.83
C ASP A 130 0.73 -5.07 -13.94
N ASP A 131 1.22 -5.10 -15.18
CA ASP A 131 0.35 -5.24 -16.35
C ASP A 131 0.29 -6.76 -16.57
N ASP A 132 -0.78 -7.43 -16.11
CA ASP A 132 -1.33 -8.70 -16.64
C ASP A 132 -2.46 -9.23 -15.73
N ASP A 133 -3.54 -8.45 -15.61
CA ASP A 133 -4.85 -8.94 -15.11
C ASP A 133 -5.83 -9.24 -16.28
N ASP A 134 -5.32 -9.46 -17.49
CA ASP A 134 -6.11 -9.75 -18.70
C ASP A 134 -5.95 -11.21 -19.16
N ASP A 135 -6.39 -12.22 -18.39
CA ASP A 135 -6.59 -13.57 -18.97
C ASP A 135 -7.54 -14.55 -18.23
N ASP A 136 -8.46 -14.10 -17.36
CA ASP A 136 -9.41 -15.03 -16.69
C ASP A 136 -10.73 -15.26 -17.46
N ASP A 137 -10.86 -14.73 -18.70
CA ASP A 137 -12.11 -14.78 -19.47
C ASP A 137 -12.16 -15.86 -20.57
N ARG A 138 -11.10 -16.68 -20.77
CA ARG A 138 -11.00 -17.55 -21.96
C ARG A 138 -11.28 -19.05 -21.79
N GLU A 139 -11.55 -19.57 -20.60
CA GLU A 139 -11.62 -21.04 -20.44
C GLU A 139 -12.96 -21.67 -20.00
N SER A 140 -14.07 -20.92 -19.85
CA SER A 140 -15.35 -21.54 -19.46
C SER A 140 -16.28 -21.98 -20.60
N ASN A 141 -15.97 -21.71 -21.88
CA ASN A 141 -16.94 -21.88 -22.98
C ASN A 141 -16.55 -22.87 -24.10
N SER A 142 -15.76 -23.91 -23.83
CA SER A 142 -15.36 -24.87 -24.88
C SER A 142 -15.66 -26.35 -24.62
N ASN A 143 -16.40 -26.75 -23.58
CA ASN A 143 -16.61 -28.19 -23.32
C ASN A 143 -18.03 -28.60 -22.91
N LYS A 144 -19.07 -28.11 -23.59
CA LYS A 144 -20.44 -28.58 -23.32
C LYS A 144 -21.37 -28.67 -24.54
N GLY A 145 -20.84 -28.70 -25.76
CA GLY A 145 -21.64 -28.64 -26.99
C GLY A 145 -21.81 -29.96 -27.75
N ASP A 146 -21.05 -31.00 -27.41
CA ASP A 146 -20.72 -32.04 -28.38
C ASP A 146 -20.59 -33.41 -27.73
N GLU A 147 -21.61 -33.80 -26.97
CA GLU A 147 -21.91 -35.22 -26.81
C GLU A 147 -23.43 -35.43 -26.67
N PHE A 148 -23.94 -36.32 -27.52
CA PHE A 148 -25.22 -37.05 -27.39
C PHE A 148 -26.47 -36.51 -28.12
N LYS A 149 -26.43 -36.66 -29.44
CA LYS A 149 -27.54 -37.02 -30.36
C LYS A 149 -26.87 -37.96 -31.38
N ASP A 150 -27.25 -39.20 -31.64
CA ASP A 150 -28.54 -39.89 -31.85
C ASP A 150 -28.31 -41.38 -31.48
N GLY A 151 -29.27 -42.17 -30.98
CA GLY A 151 -30.51 -42.57 -31.65
C GLY A 151 -30.33 -43.89 -32.41
N GLU A 152 -31.04 -44.93 -31.96
CA GLU A 152 -31.49 -46.13 -32.70
C GLU A 152 -30.82 -47.52 -32.50
N ASN A 153 -31.73 -48.45 -32.12
CA ASN A 153 -31.86 -49.85 -32.57
C ASN A 153 -31.15 -50.99 -31.81
N GLY A 154 -31.84 -51.47 -30.77
CA GLY A 154 -32.56 -52.74 -30.81
C GLY A 154 -31.76 -54.03 -31.00
N HIS A 155 -31.55 -54.78 -29.92
CA HIS A 155 -31.74 -56.24 -29.90
C HIS A 155 -31.75 -56.74 -28.44
N ILE A 156 -32.86 -57.35 -28.02
CA ILE A 156 -32.91 -58.20 -26.82
C ILE A 156 -32.66 -59.63 -27.30
N PRO A 157 -31.62 -60.29 -26.81
CA PRO A 157 -31.66 -61.74 -26.66
C PRO A 157 -31.88 -62.11 -25.20
N ASP A 158 -33.02 -62.74 -24.96
CA ASP A 158 -33.23 -63.66 -23.86
C ASP A 158 -32.13 -64.73 -23.86
N ASN A 159 -31.72 -65.23 -22.69
CA ASN A 159 -31.56 -66.67 -22.38
C ASN A 159 -30.56 -66.91 -21.23
N ILE A 160 -31.12 -67.20 -20.05
CA ILE A 160 -30.83 -68.32 -19.14
C ILE A 160 -29.35 -68.70 -18.87
N GLY A 161 -29.00 -68.67 -17.58
CA GLY A 161 -27.99 -69.57 -17.02
C GLY A 161 -27.74 -69.36 -15.52
N SER A 162 -28.36 -70.20 -14.68
CA SER A 162 -27.80 -70.74 -13.43
C SER A 162 -26.26 -70.90 -13.54
N ILE A 163 -25.41 -70.71 -12.52
CA ILE A 163 -25.06 -71.63 -11.41
C ILE A 163 -24.21 -70.79 -10.41
N HIS A 164 -24.52 -70.57 -9.12
CA HIS A 164 -24.34 -71.41 -7.92
C HIS A 164 -22.88 -71.84 -7.55
N TYR A 165 -22.50 -71.52 -6.30
CA TYR A 165 -21.40 -72.02 -5.41
C TYR A 165 -19.95 -71.57 -5.66
N TYR A 166 -19.36 -70.81 -4.72
CA TYR A 166 -18.76 -71.31 -3.47
C TYR A 166 -18.73 -70.19 -2.41
#